data_AF-A0A8J7NIQ1-F1
#
_entry.id   AF-A0A8J7NIQ1-F1
#
_cell.length_a   1.000
_cell.length_b   1.000
_cell.length_c   1.000
_cell.angle_alpha   90.00
_cell.angle_beta   90.00
_cell.angle_gamma   90.00
#
_symmetry.space_group_name_H-M   'P 1'
#
loop_
_entity.id
_entity.type
_entity.pdbx_description
1 polymer ?
#
loop_
_entity_poly.entity_id
_entity_poly.type
_entity_poly.pdbx_seq_one_letter_code
_entity_poly.pdbx_strand_id
1 'polypeptide(L)'
;FVSFSWEVLRFLLSNLRWWMEEYKFDGFRFDGVTSMLYHHHGIGSGFSGDYNEYFGLQIDEDSLVYLMVSNYILHTLYPDCITIAEDVSGMPALCRPVTEGGGGFDYRLAMAIPDKWIQILKEYKDEDWNMGNIIYTLTNRRYAEKCIAYAESHDQALVGDKTLAFWLMDAEMYTNMSILTPLTQVIDRGIQLHKMIRLITHALGGEGYLNFMGNEFGHPEWLDFPRKGNNESYHYARRQFNLIDIDHLRYKMLYAFDRDMNRTEDKFGWLAAPPAFVSTKHEGDKIIAFERGNVLFIFNFHPSNSYTDYRVGVELPGKYKIKLDSDMAQYGGHQRLDHNTDFFTEPVPFNNCQNSLLVSSCFPTTKKQTEQLLIIHFLK
;
A
#
# COMPACT_ATOMS: atom_id res chain seq x y z
N PHE A 1 20.29 -21.58 7.73
CA PHE A 1 19.96 -22.05 9.11
C PHE A 1 19.11 -23.34 9.08
N VAL A 2 19.14 -24.10 7.98
CA VAL A 2 18.56 -25.43 7.85
C VAL A 2 19.71 -26.30 7.34
N SER A 3 20.31 -27.12 8.20
CA SER A 3 21.13 -28.24 7.70
C SER A 3 20.15 -29.34 7.31
N PHE A 4 20.37 -30.05 6.19
CA PHE A 4 19.57 -31.18 5.72
C PHE A 4 19.51 -32.35 6.73
N SER A 5 18.87 -32.12 7.85
CA SER A 5 18.58 -33.08 8.90
C SER A 5 17.13 -33.48 8.74
N TRP A 6 16.93 -34.78 8.54
CA TRP A 6 15.60 -35.36 8.34
C TRP A 6 14.62 -35.00 9.46
N GLU A 7 15.10 -34.94 10.69
CA GLU A 7 14.27 -34.61 11.85
C GLU A 7 13.95 -33.10 11.94
N VAL A 8 14.79 -32.23 11.38
CA VAL A 8 14.46 -30.79 11.25
C VAL A 8 13.33 -30.61 10.24
N LEU A 9 13.40 -31.28 9.09
CA LEU A 9 12.30 -31.27 8.11
C LEU A 9 11.01 -31.82 8.72
N ARG A 10 11.07 -32.95 9.42
CA ARG A 10 9.91 -33.52 10.12
C ARG A 10 9.31 -32.50 11.09
N PHE A 11 10.13 -31.87 11.92
CA PHE A 11 9.69 -30.90 12.91
C PHE A 11 8.98 -29.70 12.24
N LEU A 12 9.61 -29.07 11.26
CA LEU A 12 9.07 -27.87 10.62
C LEU A 12 7.81 -28.16 9.79
N LEU A 13 7.80 -29.23 9.00
CA LEU A 13 6.61 -29.63 8.21
C LEU A 13 5.45 -30.05 9.12
N SER A 14 5.74 -30.76 10.22
CA SER A 14 4.71 -31.11 11.19
C SER A 14 4.18 -29.88 11.92
N ASN A 15 5.01 -28.87 12.18
CA ASN A 15 4.58 -27.60 12.76
C ASN A 15 3.62 -26.85 11.82
N LEU A 16 3.91 -26.77 10.52
CA LEU A 16 2.97 -26.18 9.55
C LEU A 16 1.63 -26.90 9.56
N ARG A 17 1.65 -28.24 9.52
CA ARG A 17 0.43 -29.04 9.57
C ARG A 17 -0.33 -28.87 10.90
N TRP A 18 0.37 -28.79 12.03
CA TRP A 18 -0.21 -28.58 13.34
C TRP A 18 -1.02 -27.29 13.41
N TRP A 19 -0.49 -26.18 12.89
CA TRP A 19 -1.22 -24.91 12.84
C TRP A 19 -2.47 -24.97 11.94
N MET A 20 -2.38 -25.65 10.79
CA MET A 20 -3.55 -25.86 9.92
C MET A 20 -4.63 -26.73 10.59
N GLU A 21 -4.24 -27.82 11.23
CA GLU A 21 -5.19 -28.83 11.72
C GLU A 21 -5.79 -28.47 13.08
N GLU A 22 -5.00 -27.96 14.01
CA GLU A 22 -5.45 -27.69 15.38
C GLU A 22 -6.06 -26.30 15.53
N TYR A 23 -5.46 -25.32 14.88
CA TYR A 23 -5.85 -23.91 15.02
C TYR A 23 -6.65 -23.40 13.82
N LYS A 24 -6.77 -24.21 12.75
CA LYS A 24 -7.56 -23.88 11.56
C LYS A 24 -7.14 -22.56 10.91
N PHE A 25 -5.83 -22.30 10.86
CA PHE A 25 -5.30 -21.21 10.04
C PHE A 25 -5.58 -21.47 8.56
N ASP A 26 -5.83 -20.41 7.79
CA ASP A 26 -6.07 -20.46 6.35
C ASP A 26 -4.77 -20.29 5.52
N GLY A 27 -3.63 -20.15 6.20
CA GLY A 27 -2.37 -19.86 5.53
C GLY A 27 -1.30 -19.33 6.45
N PHE A 28 -0.17 -18.94 5.85
CA PHE A 28 1.02 -18.52 6.57
C PHE A 28 1.75 -17.37 5.88
N ARG A 29 2.32 -16.47 6.68
CA ARG A 29 3.44 -15.65 6.26
C ARG A 29 4.72 -16.29 6.79
N PHE A 30 5.67 -16.55 5.90
CA PHE A 30 7.00 -17.02 6.27
C PHE A 30 7.90 -15.79 6.43
N ASP A 31 8.32 -15.55 7.66
CA ASP A 31 9.12 -14.38 8.04
C ASP A 31 10.61 -14.63 7.78
N GLY A 32 11.34 -13.57 7.42
CA GLY A 32 12.78 -13.64 7.19
C GLY A 32 13.21 -14.57 6.06
N VAL A 33 12.42 -14.71 4.99
CA VAL A 33 12.75 -15.59 3.85
C VAL A 33 14.05 -15.18 3.19
N THR A 34 14.37 -13.88 3.07
CA THR A 34 15.68 -13.42 2.60
C THR A 34 16.83 -13.99 3.45
N SER A 35 16.66 -14.07 4.77
CA SER A 35 17.66 -14.64 5.67
C SER A 35 17.84 -16.14 5.43
N MET A 36 16.75 -16.83 5.06
CA MET A 36 16.79 -18.25 4.72
C MET A 36 17.45 -18.51 3.37
N LEU A 37 17.17 -17.69 2.35
CA LEU A 37 17.60 -17.93 0.98
C LEU A 37 19.11 -17.75 0.76
N TYR A 38 19.77 -16.89 1.53
CA TYR A 38 21.17 -16.55 1.31
C TYR A 38 22.03 -16.85 2.53
N HIS A 39 23.22 -17.42 2.34
CA HIS A 39 24.19 -17.65 3.41
C HIS A 39 24.68 -16.36 4.08
N HIS A 40 24.67 -15.23 3.38
CA HIS A 40 24.95 -13.90 3.94
C HIS A 40 23.71 -13.23 4.56
N HIS A 41 22.54 -13.89 4.51
CA HIS A 41 21.28 -13.44 5.10
C HIS A 41 20.76 -12.08 4.59
N GLY A 42 21.24 -11.62 3.43
CA GLY A 42 20.99 -10.26 2.94
C GLY A 42 21.71 -9.15 3.71
N ILE A 43 22.56 -9.48 4.69
CA ILE A 43 23.26 -8.50 5.52
C ILE A 43 24.46 -7.92 4.76
N GLY A 44 24.48 -6.60 4.59
CA GLY A 44 25.57 -5.91 3.89
C GLY A 44 25.60 -6.17 2.38
N SER A 45 24.54 -6.75 1.83
CA SER A 45 24.39 -7.05 0.40
C SER A 45 23.27 -6.19 -0.20
N GLY A 46 23.53 -5.61 -1.36
CA GLY A 46 22.50 -4.96 -2.17
C GLY A 46 21.91 -5.93 -3.18
N PHE A 47 20.66 -5.70 -3.57
CA PHE A 47 19.99 -6.42 -4.65
C PHE A 47 19.63 -5.41 -5.75
N SER A 48 20.47 -5.33 -6.76
CA SER A 48 20.32 -4.41 -7.90
C SER A 48 19.32 -4.92 -8.94
N GLY A 49 19.06 -6.23 -8.93
CA GLY A 49 18.28 -6.91 -9.98
C GLY A 49 19.14 -7.70 -10.95
N ASP A 50 20.48 -7.70 -10.81
CA ASP A 50 21.36 -8.62 -11.53
C ASP A 50 21.14 -10.06 -11.03
N TYR A 51 20.91 -10.98 -11.96
CA TYR A 51 20.54 -12.36 -11.65
C TYR A 51 21.67 -13.12 -10.94
N ASN A 52 22.93 -12.68 -11.08
CA ASN A 52 24.06 -13.26 -10.36
C ASN A 52 23.99 -13.04 -8.84
N GLU A 53 23.23 -12.04 -8.37
CA GLU A 53 23.00 -11.79 -6.95
C GLU A 53 22.03 -12.82 -6.37
N TYR A 54 21.09 -13.31 -7.19
CA TYR A 54 20.05 -14.24 -6.79
C TYR A 54 20.43 -15.71 -6.99
N PHE A 55 21.31 -16.00 -7.96
CA PHE A 55 21.70 -17.35 -8.33
C PHE A 55 23.22 -17.54 -8.22
N GLY A 56 23.65 -18.55 -7.47
CA GLY A 56 25.06 -18.88 -7.27
C GLY A 56 25.30 -19.60 -5.95
N LEU A 57 26.57 -19.75 -5.57
CA LEU A 57 26.99 -20.46 -4.35
C LEU A 57 26.55 -19.78 -3.05
N GLN A 58 26.05 -18.56 -3.12
CA GLN A 58 25.51 -17.83 -1.97
C GLN A 58 24.11 -18.29 -1.55
N ILE A 59 23.39 -19.04 -2.40
CA ILE A 59 22.07 -19.56 -2.07
C ILE A 59 22.21 -20.72 -1.08
N ASP A 60 21.40 -20.70 -0.04
CA ASP A 60 21.19 -21.83 0.87
C ASP A 60 20.15 -22.78 0.23
N GLU A 61 20.63 -23.74 -0.57
CA GLU A 61 19.78 -24.70 -1.29
C GLU A 61 18.95 -25.56 -0.33
N ASP A 62 19.48 -25.92 0.84
CA ASP A 62 18.76 -26.70 1.87
C ASP A 62 17.50 -25.95 2.30
N SER A 63 17.63 -24.64 2.55
CA SER A 63 16.52 -23.78 2.94
C SER A 63 15.51 -23.60 1.80
N LEU A 64 15.97 -23.43 0.56
CA LEU A 64 15.09 -23.34 -0.61
C LEU A 64 14.28 -24.63 -0.81
N VAL A 65 14.92 -25.80 -0.68
CA VAL A 65 14.24 -27.10 -0.77
C VAL A 65 13.18 -27.25 0.32
N TYR A 66 13.48 -26.85 1.56
CA TYR A 66 12.49 -26.84 2.64
C TYR A 66 11.26 -25.98 2.28
N LEU A 67 11.47 -24.77 1.74
CA LEU A 67 10.38 -23.87 1.33
C LEU A 67 9.54 -24.48 0.20
N MET A 68 10.18 -25.06 -0.81
CA MET A 68 9.51 -25.75 -1.93
C MET A 68 8.66 -26.92 -1.42
N VAL A 69 9.22 -27.77 -0.56
CA VAL A 69 8.49 -28.93 0.01
C VAL A 69 7.33 -28.45 0.90
N SER A 70 7.54 -27.39 1.69
CA SER A 70 6.51 -26.80 2.55
C SER A 70 5.33 -26.30 1.72
N ASN A 71 5.60 -25.49 0.69
CA ASN A 71 4.56 -24.99 -0.21
C ASN A 71 3.87 -26.11 -0.97
N TYR A 72 4.61 -27.10 -1.47
CA TYR A 72 4.02 -28.24 -2.17
C TYR A 72 3.05 -29.01 -1.28
N ILE A 73 3.45 -29.34 -0.05
CA ILE A 73 2.60 -30.09 0.89
C ILE A 73 1.37 -29.27 1.30
N LEU A 74 1.55 -27.98 1.62
CA LEU A 74 0.45 -27.11 2.04
C LEU A 74 -0.61 -27.01 0.95
N HIS A 75 -0.25 -26.72 -0.29
CA HIS A 75 -1.20 -26.61 -1.39
C HIS A 75 -1.77 -27.96 -1.85
N THR A 76 -1.06 -29.07 -1.61
CA THR A 76 -1.59 -30.41 -1.92
C THR A 76 -2.66 -30.84 -0.92
N LEU A 77 -2.44 -30.56 0.38
CA LEU A 77 -3.37 -30.96 1.45
C LEU A 77 -4.50 -29.94 1.64
N TYR A 78 -4.21 -28.66 1.40
CA TYR A 78 -5.10 -27.53 1.63
C TYR A 78 -5.06 -26.61 0.39
N PRO A 79 -5.84 -26.90 -0.67
CA PRO A 79 -5.74 -26.21 -1.96
C PRO A 79 -6.00 -24.71 -1.91
N ASP A 80 -6.79 -24.24 -0.94
CA ASP A 80 -7.13 -22.82 -0.75
C ASP A 80 -6.18 -22.11 0.23
N CYS A 81 -5.15 -22.79 0.74
CA CYS A 81 -4.14 -22.22 1.62
C CYS A 81 -3.38 -21.10 0.90
N ILE A 82 -3.13 -20.00 1.62
CA ILE A 82 -2.31 -18.89 1.11
C ILE A 82 -0.97 -18.85 1.83
N THR A 83 0.12 -18.88 1.09
CA THR A 83 1.47 -18.64 1.64
C THR A 83 2.10 -17.35 1.12
N ILE A 84 2.64 -16.55 2.05
CA ILE A 84 3.23 -15.24 1.78
C ILE A 84 4.71 -15.25 2.20
N ALA A 85 5.61 -14.88 1.29
CA ALA A 85 7.02 -14.71 1.60
C ALA A 85 7.34 -13.26 2.04
N GLU A 86 7.95 -13.11 3.22
CA GLU A 86 8.67 -11.90 3.60
C GLU A 86 10.10 -11.96 3.02
N ASP A 87 10.22 -11.57 1.76
CA ASP A 87 11.49 -11.47 1.04
C ASP A 87 11.73 -10.02 0.57
N VAL A 88 12.79 -9.40 1.09
CA VAL A 88 13.24 -8.07 0.64
C VAL A 88 14.13 -8.16 -0.61
N SER A 89 14.74 -9.31 -0.90
CA SER A 89 15.75 -9.39 -1.97
C SER A 89 15.16 -9.15 -3.35
N GLY A 90 14.00 -9.73 -3.64
CA GLY A 90 13.48 -9.70 -5.01
C GLY A 90 13.60 -11.05 -5.74
N MET A 91 13.84 -12.16 -5.04
CA MET A 91 14.21 -13.42 -5.69
C MET A 91 13.23 -13.82 -6.80
N PRO A 92 13.69 -13.95 -8.06
CA PRO A 92 12.85 -14.39 -9.17
C PRO A 92 12.24 -15.78 -8.92
N ALA A 93 11.01 -15.98 -9.37
CA ALA A 93 10.29 -17.26 -9.31
C ALA A 93 9.97 -17.76 -7.88
N LEU A 94 10.23 -16.97 -6.84
CA LEU A 94 9.88 -17.33 -5.46
C LEU A 94 8.36 -17.54 -5.33
N CYS A 95 7.56 -16.76 -6.05
CA CYS A 95 6.10 -16.85 -6.08
C CYS A 95 5.55 -17.57 -7.31
N ARG A 96 6.31 -18.50 -7.90
CA ARG A 96 5.86 -19.40 -8.97
C ARG A 96 5.65 -20.82 -8.42
N PRO A 97 4.74 -21.63 -9.01
CA PRO A 97 4.50 -22.99 -8.56
C PRO A 97 5.77 -23.85 -8.49
N VAL A 98 5.84 -24.74 -7.51
CA VAL A 98 6.96 -25.69 -7.34
C VAL A 98 7.14 -26.57 -8.58
N THR A 99 6.06 -26.95 -9.24
CA THR A 99 6.07 -27.74 -10.49
C THR A 99 6.67 -27.00 -11.69
N GLU A 100 6.75 -25.67 -11.64
CA GLU A 100 7.44 -24.85 -12.63
C GLU A 100 8.91 -24.57 -12.25
N GLY A 101 9.38 -25.12 -11.11
CA GLY A 101 10.70 -24.84 -10.54
C GLY A 101 10.76 -23.58 -9.66
N GLY A 102 9.61 -23.02 -9.27
CA GLY A 102 9.54 -21.89 -8.34
C GLY A 102 9.54 -22.28 -6.87
N GLY A 103 9.54 -21.27 -5.99
CA GLY A 103 9.49 -21.44 -4.53
C GLY A 103 8.14 -21.92 -3.99
N GLY A 104 7.07 -21.73 -4.78
CA GLY A 104 5.72 -22.17 -4.45
C GLY A 104 4.90 -21.22 -3.57
N PHE A 105 5.40 -20.02 -3.28
CA PHE A 105 4.61 -19.02 -2.56
C PHE A 105 3.51 -18.42 -3.44
N ASP A 106 2.39 -18.03 -2.85
CA ASP A 106 1.34 -17.31 -3.59
C ASP A 106 1.68 -15.85 -3.77
N TYR A 107 2.19 -15.23 -2.72
CA TYR A 107 2.49 -13.80 -2.69
C TYR A 107 3.86 -13.53 -2.05
N ARG A 108 4.42 -12.38 -2.41
CA ARG A 108 5.50 -11.73 -1.65
C ARG A 108 5.05 -10.38 -1.11
N LEU A 109 5.72 -9.90 -0.07
CA LEU A 109 5.54 -8.52 0.38
C LEU A 109 6.26 -7.53 -0.56
N ALA A 110 5.58 -6.43 -0.91
CA ALA A 110 6.16 -5.34 -1.72
C ALA A 110 6.94 -4.36 -0.82
N MET A 111 8.04 -4.84 -0.23
CA MET A 111 8.76 -4.16 0.86
C MET A 111 9.42 -2.82 0.47
N ALA A 112 9.62 -2.56 -0.82
CA ALA A 112 10.18 -1.29 -1.30
C ALA A 112 9.20 -0.10 -1.24
N ILE A 113 7.88 -0.36 -1.14
CA ILE A 113 6.86 0.70 -1.16
C ILE A 113 6.91 1.56 0.12
N PRO A 114 6.94 1.01 1.34
CA PRO A 114 7.08 1.80 2.55
C PRO A 114 8.36 2.66 2.59
N ASP A 115 9.50 2.09 2.19
CA ASP A 115 10.78 2.81 2.14
C ASP A 115 10.68 4.04 1.24
N LYS A 116 9.93 3.93 0.14
CA LYS A 116 9.71 5.03 -0.77
C LYS A 116 8.92 6.17 -0.14
N TRP A 117 7.86 5.85 0.60
CA TRP A 117 7.09 6.89 1.29
C TRP A 117 7.89 7.56 2.39
N ILE A 118 8.69 6.81 3.14
CA ILE A 118 9.60 7.39 4.13
C ILE A 118 10.63 8.29 3.47
N GLN A 119 11.27 7.84 2.40
CA GLN A 119 12.23 8.63 1.63
C GLN A 119 11.60 9.96 1.21
N ILE A 120 10.42 9.89 0.59
CA ILE A 120 9.69 11.05 0.08
C ILE A 120 9.35 12.03 1.21
N LEU A 121 8.81 11.55 2.33
CA LEU A 121 8.40 12.38 3.47
C LEU A 121 9.56 12.96 4.27
N LYS A 122 10.72 12.30 4.25
CA LYS A 122 11.90 12.70 5.01
C LYS A 122 12.82 13.63 4.24
N GLU A 123 13.00 13.38 2.94
CA GLU A 123 14.07 13.98 2.14
C GLU A 123 13.58 15.06 1.17
N TYR A 124 12.30 15.06 0.82
CA TYR A 124 11.76 15.93 -0.23
C TYR A 124 10.60 16.79 0.26
N LYS A 125 10.53 18.02 -0.24
CA LYS A 125 9.33 18.85 -0.15
C LYS A 125 8.31 18.39 -1.19
N ASP A 126 7.03 18.68 -0.95
CA ASP A 126 5.92 18.24 -1.81
C ASP A 126 6.09 18.66 -3.28
N GLU A 127 6.58 19.87 -3.52
CA GLU A 127 6.86 20.38 -4.86
C GLU A 127 7.95 19.61 -5.62
N ASP A 128 8.81 18.90 -4.89
CA ASP A 128 9.93 18.12 -5.42
C ASP A 128 9.60 16.63 -5.56
N TRP A 129 8.39 16.20 -5.19
CA TRP A 129 7.96 14.82 -5.36
C TRP A 129 7.90 14.44 -6.84
N ASN A 130 8.59 13.37 -7.19
CA ASN A 130 8.64 12.88 -8.58
C ASN A 130 7.54 11.84 -8.82
N MET A 131 6.55 12.20 -9.63
CA MET A 131 5.38 11.35 -9.92
C MET A 131 5.81 10.08 -10.64
N GLY A 132 6.73 10.18 -11.59
CA GLY A 132 7.28 9.04 -12.32
C GLY A 132 7.98 8.03 -11.41
N ASN A 133 8.69 8.49 -10.37
CA ASN A 133 9.37 7.64 -9.41
C ASN A 133 8.39 6.94 -8.47
N ILE A 134 7.35 7.64 -7.99
CA ILE A 134 6.25 7.02 -7.24
C ILE A 134 5.61 5.90 -8.07
N ILE A 135 5.24 6.20 -9.32
CA ILE A 135 4.65 5.20 -10.23
C ILE A 135 5.61 4.04 -10.46
N TYR A 136 6.89 4.31 -10.70
CA TYR A 136 7.90 3.28 -10.91
C TYR A 136 7.96 2.35 -9.70
N THR A 137 8.08 2.87 -8.47
CA THR A 137 8.13 2.02 -7.28
C THR A 137 6.87 1.16 -7.11
N LEU A 138 5.68 1.73 -7.34
CA LEU A 138 4.42 1.00 -7.18
C LEU A 138 4.19 -0.06 -8.27
N THR A 139 4.79 0.10 -9.44
CA THR A 139 4.55 -0.78 -10.60
C THR A 139 5.73 -1.67 -10.99
N ASN A 140 6.93 -1.40 -10.47
CA ASN A 140 8.14 -2.17 -10.75
C ASN A 140 8.12 -3.51 -10.01
N ARG A 141 7.37 -4.46 -10.57
CA ARG A 141 7.07 -5.76 -9.99
C ARG A 141 7.14 -6.82 -11.07
N ARG A 142 7.41 -8.06 -10.69
CA ARG A 142 7.57 -9.16 -11.65
C ARG A 142 6.21 -9.57 -12.20
N TYR A 143 6.10 -9.65 -13.52
CA TYR A 143 4.89 -10.17 -14.15
C TYR A 143 4.66 -11.63 -13.73
N ALA A 144 3.40 -11.99 -13.50
CA ALA A 144 2.95 -13.32 -13.06
C ALA A 144 3.43 -13.77 -11.67
N GLU A 145 3.95 -12.87 -10.84
CA GLU A 145 4.21 -13.10 -9.41
C GLU A 145 3.39 -12.08 -8.61
N LYS A 146 2.44 -12.56 -7.79
CA LYS A 146 1.55 -11.69 -7.03
C LYS A 146 2.27 -11.07 -5.84
N CYS A 147 1.88 -9.88 -5.44
CA CYS A 147 2.43 -9.23 -4.26
C CYS A 147 1.39 -8.50 -3.42
N ILE A 148 1.66 -8.43 -2.12
CA ILE A 148 0.88 -7.67 -1.16
C ILE A 148 1.53 -6.31 -0.96
N ALA A 149 0.79 -5.25 -1.30
CA ALA A 149 1.21 -3.88 -1.14
C ALA A 149 0.74 -3.30 0.20
N TYR A 150 1.56 -2.45 0.78
CA TYR A 150 1.24 -1.73 2.01
C TYR A 150 2.07 -0.44 2.05
N ALA A 151 1.48 0.61 2.61
CA ALA A 151 2.10 1.93 2.61
C ALA A 151 3.09 2.10 3.78
N GLU A 152 2.85 1.38 4.88
CA GLU A 152 3.68 1.32 6.08
C GLU A 152 3.43 -0.01 6.80
N SER A 153 4.38 -0.43 7.61
CA SER A 153 4.46 -1.75 8.22
C SER A 153 4.44 -1.70 9.75
N HIS A 154 4.60 -2.87 10.35
CA HIS A 154 4.79 -3.02 11.79
C HIS A 154 6.16 -2.52 12.26
N ASP A 155 7.21 -2.63 11.45
CA ASP A 155 8.55 -2.13 11.80
C ASP A 155 8.56 -0.61 11.96
N GLN A 156 7.86 0.10 11.08
CA GLN A 156 7.77 1.57 11.10
C GLN A 156 6.85 2.10 12.21
N ALA A 157 6.04 1.22 12.78
CA ALA A 157 5.28 1.54 13.98
C ALA A 157 6.10 1.39 15.25
N LEU A 158 7.30 0.77 15.23
CA LEU A 158 8.12 0.58 16.42
C LEU A 158 8.88 1.85 16.83
N VAL A 159 9.31 1.88 18.10
CA VAL A 159 10.20 2.93 18.62
C VAL A 159 11.48 3.04 17.78
N GLY A 160 11.82 4.25 17.36
CA GLY A 160 12.98 4.53 16.52
C GLY A 160 12.65 4.86 15.06
N ASP A 161 11.39 4.66 14.65
CA ASP A 161 10.84 5.15 13.38
C ASP A 161 9.56 5.99 13.63
N LYS A 162 8.92 6.45 12.56
CA LYS A 162 7.66 7.19 12.60
C LYS A 162 6.63 6.55 11.65
N THR A 163 5.38 6.46 12.11
CA THR A 163 4.24 6.14 11.24
C THR A 163 4.05 7.22 10.16
N LEU A 164 3.35 6.91 9.06
CA LEU A 164 3.01 7.90 8.04
C LEU A 164 2.27 9.09 8.63
N ALA A 165 1.33 8.85 9.54
CA ALA A 165 0.61 9.90 10.24
C ALA A 165 1.56 10.82 11.01
N PHE A 166 2.56 10.26 11.71
CA PHE A 166 3.51 11.04 12.49
C PHE A 166 4.58 11.73 11.64
N TRP A 167 4.97 11.17 10.48
CA TRP A 167 5.75 11.88 9.47
C TRP A 167 5.01 13.11 8.91
N LEU A 168 3.69 12.99 8.72
CA LEU A 168 2.87 14.01 8.09
C LEU A 168 2.45 15.15 9.04
N MET A 169 2.18 14.84 10.30
CA MET A 169 1.52 15.75 11.25
C MET A 169 2.34 16.04 12.51
N ASP A 170 3.31 15.18 12.85
CA ASP A 170 4.21 15.30 14.00
C ASP A 170 3.48 15.79 15.28
N ALA A 171 4.04 16.78 15.98
CA ALA A 171 3.51 17.31 17.23
C ALA A 171 2.08 17.88 17.13
N GLU A 172 1.64 18.33 15.96
CA GLU A 172 0.28 18.86 15.80
C GLU A 172 -0.80 17.77 15.95
N MET A 173 -0.43 16.48 15.85
CA MET A 173 -1.37 15.38 16.14
C MET A 173 -1.93 15.46 17.56
N TYR A 174 -1.15 15.96 18.51
CA TYR A 174 -1.54 16.03 19.93
C TYR A 174 -2.42 17.24 20.25
N THR A 175 -2.37 18.29 19.43
CA THR A 175 -3.07 19.56 19.72
C THR A 175 -4.21 19.85 18.77
N ASN A 176 -4.13 19.37 17.53
CA ASN A 176 -5.02 19.76 16.44
C ASN A 176 -5.75 18.56 15.80
N MET A 177 -5.82 17.41 16.46
CA MET A 177 -6.71 16.31 16.01
C MET A 177 -8.15 16.45 16.51
N SER A 178 -8.48 17.50 17.27
CA SER A 178 -9.87 17.81 17.64
C SER A 178 -10.55 18.68 16.57
N ILE A 179 -11.78 18.35 16.19
CA ILE A 179 -12.62 19.18 15.30
C ILE A 179 -13.00 20.52 15.95
N LEU A 180 -12.87 20.64 17.28
CA LEU A 180 -13.12 21.88 18.02
C LEU A 180 -11.94 22.84 17.97
N THR A 181 -10.77 22.36 17.52
CA THR A 181 -9.58 23.18 17.30
C THR A 181 -9.47 23.58 15.82
N PRO A 182 -8.78 24.68 15.50
CA PRO A 182 -8.56 25.06 14.11
C PRO A 182 -7.98 23.91 13.29
N LEU A 183 -8.49 23.74 12.08
CA LEU A 183 -7.87 22.87 11.07
C LEU A 183 -6.66 23.63 10.51
N THR A 184 -5.49 23.30 11.03
CA THR A 184 -4.22 23.87 10.56
C THR A 184 -3.87 23.30 9.19
N GLN A 185 -3.00 24.00 8.46
CA GLN A 185 -2.52 23.51 7.17
C GLN A 185 -1.76 22.18 7.28
N VAL A 186 -1.03 21.97 8.39
CA VAL A 186 -0.30 20.73 8.66
C VAL A 186 -1.26 19.56 8.86
N ILE A 187 -2.30 19.71 9.68
CA ILE A 187 -3.28 18.63 9.89
C ILE A 187 -4.13 18.38 8.65
N ASP A 188 -4.53 19.43 7.93
CA ASP A 188 -5.26 19.27 6.67
C ASP A 188 -4.44 18.46 5.66
N ARG A 189 -3.21 18.92 5.36
CA ARG A 189 -2.26 18.21 4.50
C ARG A 189 -2.04 16.77 4.97
N GLY A 190 -1.79 16.57 6.26
CA GLY A 190 -1.53 15.25 6.80
C GLY A 190 -2.72 14.29 6.64
N ILE A 191 -3.95 14.77 6.84
CA ILE A 191 -5.16 13.98 6.60
C ILE A 191 -5.31 13.65 5.10
N GLN A 192 -5.10 14.62 4.20
CA GLN A 192 -5.24 14.38 2.76
C GLN A 192 -4.18 13.42 2.23
N LEU A 193 -2.89 13.65 2.50
CA LEU A 193 -1.81 12.79 2.04
C LEU A 193 -1.88 11.39 2.65
N HIS A 194 -2.29 11.23 3.91
CA HIS A 194 -2.46 9.91 4.51
C HIS A 194 -3.46 9.06 3.73
N LYS A 195 -4.61 9.64 3.35
CA LYS A 195 -5.61 8.97 2.51
C LYS A 195 -5.07 8.68 1.10
N MET A 196 -4.39 9.65 0.48
CA MET A 196 -3.88 9.52 -0.88
C MET A 196 -2.77 8.48 -1.01
N ILE A 197 -1.79 8.49 -0.10
CA ILE A 197 -0.68 7.52 -0.06
C ILE A 197 -1.23 6.09 0.09
N ARG A 198 -2.21 5.91 0.97
CA ARG A 198 -2.84 4.60 1.18
C ARG A 198 -3.61 4.15 -0.05
N LEU A 199 -4.44 5.02 -0.65
CA LEU A 199 -5.20 4.63 -1.82
C LEU A 199 -4.30 4.34 -3.03
N ILE A 200 -3.29 5.17 -3.33
CA ILE A 200 -2.43 4.92 -4.49
C ILE A 200 -1.65 3.61 -4.31
N THR A 201 -1.22 3.31 -3.08
CA THR A 201 -0.57 2.03 -2.75
C THR A 201 -1.55 0.87 -2.93
N HIS A 202 -2.78 1.01 -2.46
CA HIS A 202 -3.83 -0.01 -2.56
C HIS A 202 -4.28 -0.26 -4.01
N ALA A 203 -4.37 0.79 -4.82
CA ALA A 203 -4.89 0.70 -6.18
C ALA A 203 -3.81 0.32 -7.20
N LEU A 204 -2.55 0.71 -6.99
CA LEU A 204 -1.48 0.54 -7.97
C LEU A 204 -0.35 -0.40 -7.53
N GLY A 205 -0.19 -0.63 -6.22
CA GLY A 205 1.00 -1.26 -5.65
C GLY A 205 1.05 -2.78 -5.68
N GLY A 206 -0.08 -3.48 -5.86
CA GLY A 206 -0.14 -4.93 -5.63
C GLY A 206 -1.37 -5.65 -6.15
N GLU A 207 -1.40 -6.96 -5.94
CA GLU A 207 -2.55 -7.87 -6.14
C GLU A 207 -3.24 -8.21 -4.81
N GLY A 208 -2.75 -7.66 -3.70
CA GLY A 208 -3.38 -7.65 -2.39
C GLY A 208 -2.94 -6.42 -1.60
N TYR A 209 -3.65 -6.11 -0.52
CA TYR A 209 -3.34 -4.98 0.37
C TYR A 209 -3.18 -5.46 1.81
N LEU A 210 -2.23 -4.84 2.54
CA LEU A 210 -2.00 -5.08 3.97
C LEU A 210 -2.03 -3.75 4.73
N ASN A 211 -2.57 -3.81 5.94
CA ASN A 211 -2.57 -2.70 6.90
C ASN A 211 -2.21 -3.22 8.29
N PHE A 212 -1.25 -2.56 8.96
CA PHE A 212 -0.93 -2.86 10.35
C PHE A 212 -1.87 -2.12 11.30
N MET A 213 -2.34 -2.81 12.34
CA MET A 213 -3.37 -2.31 13.26
C MET A 213 -3.08 -0.90 13.80
N GLY A 214 -4.05 -0.01 13.75
CA GLY A 214 -3.93 1.39 14.14
C GLY A 214 -3.61 2.33 12.98
N ASN A 215 -2.84 1.88 11.98
CA ASN A 215 -2.43 2.74 10.87
C ASN A 215 -3.63 3.10 9.98
N GLU A 216 -4.71 2.32 10.02
CA GLU A 216 -5.94 2.58 9.27
C GLU A 216 -6.59 3.92 9.63
N PHE A 217 -6.37 4.41 10.84
CA PHE A 217 -6.90 5.68 11.33
C PHE A 217 -5.80 6.69 11.66
N GLY A 218 -4.55 6.44 11.26
CA GLY A 218 -3.42 7.29 11.58
C GLY A 218 -3.13 7.37 13.07
N HIS A 219 -3.00 6.21 13.74
CA HIS A 219 -2.70 6.12 15.16
C HIS A 219 -1.46 6.98 15.52
N PRO A 220 -1.54 7.81 16.58
CA PRO A 220 -0.43 8.68 16.99
C PRO A 220 0.70 7.88 17.67
N GLU A 221 1.77 8.57 18.07
CA GLU A 221 2.88 8.00 18.83
C GLU A 221 3.58 6.83 18.08
N TRP A 222 4.05 5.83 18.82
CA TRP A 222 4.73 4.63 18.34
C TRP A 222 4.39 3.44 19.26
N LEU A 223 4.74 2.23 18.84
CA LEU A 223 4.68 0.99 19.58
C LEU A 223 6.04 0.73 20.24
N ASP A 224 6.09 0.58 21.55
CA ASP A 224 7.31 0.17 22.27
C ASP A 224 6.94 -0.89 23.30
N PHE A 225 7.64 -2.03 23.25
CA PHE A 225 7.44 -3.11 24.19
C PHE A 225 8.21 -2.88 25.49
N PRO A 226 7.76 -3.44 26.62
CA PRO A 226 8.51 -3.42 27.88
C PRO A 226 9.93 -3.97 27.67
N ARG A 227 10.92 -3.15 28.02
CA ARG A 227 12.33 -3.52 27.97
C ARG A 227 13.12 -2.68 28.97
N LYS A 228 14.36 -3.10 29.25
CA LYS A 228 15.29 -2.36 30.13
C LYS A 228 15.42 -0.88 29.76
N GLY A 229 15.41 -0.56 28.46
CA GLY A 229 15.56 0.82 27.96
C GLY A 229 14.35 1.74 28.18
N ASN A 230 13.20 1.22 28.59
CA ASN A 230 12.02 2.01 28.95
C ASN A 230 11.45 1.64 30.34
N ASN A 231 12.28 1.02 31.19
CA ASN A 231 11.92 0.58 32.55
C ASN A 231 10.71 -0.37 32.57
N GLU A 232 10.67 -1.33 31.66
CA GLU A 232 9.59 -2.32 31.53
C GLU A 232 8.20 -1.66 31.39
N SER A 233 8.15 -0.52 30.70
CA SER A 233 6.92 0.24 30.51
C SER A 233 6.01 -0.40 29.47
N TYR A 234 4.74 -0.56 29.84
CA TYR A 234 3.67 -0.96 28.92
C TYR A 234 2.94 0.24 28.31
N HIS A 235 3.39 1.48 28.58
CA HIS A 235 2.67 2.69 28.19
C HIS A 235 2.43 2.79 26.68
N TYR A 236 3.37 2.33 25.85
CA TYR A 236 3.27 2.34 24.39
C TYR A 236 2.95 0.95 23.81
N ALA A 237 2.86 -0.10 24.64
CA ALA A 237 2.53 -1.46 24.22
C ALA A 237 1.01 -1.67 24.14
N ARG A 238 0.31 -0.76 23.45
CA ARG A 238 -1.16 -0.71 23.38
C ARG A 238 -1.64 -0.09 22.08
N ARG A 239 -2.96 -0.20 21.84
CA ARG A 239 -3.67 0.53 20.77
C ARG A 239 -4.77 1.40 21.36
N GLN A 240 -4.80 2.65 20.91
CA GLN A 240 -5.75 3.66 21.36
C GLN A 240 -7.02 3.65 20.48
N PHE A 241 -7.71 2.50 20.39
CA PHE A 241 -8.91 2.36 19.55
C PHE A 241 -10.05 3.31 19.97
N ASN A 242 -10.06 3.77 21.21
CA ASN A 242 -10.99 4.80 21.65
C ASN A 242 -10.90 6.12 20.83
N LEU A 243 -9.78 6.39 20.14
CA LEU A 243 -9.61 7.59 19.32
C LEU A 243 -10.59 7.67 18.14
N ILE A 244 -11.06 6.52 17.62
CA ILE A 244 -12.05 6.49 16.53
C ILE A 244 -13.49 6.59 17.05
N ASP A 245 -13.74 6.29 18.32
CA ASP A 245 -15.06 6.36 18.96
C ASP A 245 -15.39 7.77 19.47
N ILE A 246 -14.38 8.63 19.66
CA ILE A 246 -14.56 9.98 20.16
C ILE A 246 -14.96 10.92 19.02
N ASP A 247 -16.21 11.35 19.02
CA ASP A 247 -16.81 12.10 17.91
C ASP A 247 -16.13 13.43 17.57
N HIS A 248 -15.49 14.07 18.54
CA HIS A 248 -14.82 15.35 18.30
C HIS A 248 -13.37 15.19 17.83
N LEU A 249 -12.88 13.97 17.59
CA LEU A 249 -11.56 13.73 17.01
C LEU A 249 -11.60 13.42 15.51
N ARG A 250 -10.53 13.79 14.82
CA ARG A 250 -10.37 13.65 13.36
C ARG A 250 -9.93 12.23 12.93
N TYR A 251 -9.47 11.36 13.83
CA TYR A 251 -9.06 9.98 13.52
C TYR A 251 -10.17 9.17 12.84
N LYS A 252 -11.43 9.40 13.25
CA LYS A 252 -12.61 8.75 12.65
C LYS A 252 -12.77 9.04 11.16
N MET A 253 -12.24 10.16 10.67
CA MET A 253 -12.28 10.56 9.26
C MET A 253 -11.32 9.71 8.41
N LEU A 254 -10.11 9.45 8.93
CA LEU A 254 -9.15 8.54 8.30
C LEU A 254 -9.67 7.11 8.28
N TYR A 255 -10.25 6.66 9.40
CA TYR A 255 -10.91 5.36 9.50
C TYR A 255 -12.08 5.21 8.54
N ALA A 256 -12.93 6.23 8.41
CA ALA A 256 -14.06 6.20 7.48
C ALA A 256 -13.58 6.07 6.02
N PHE A 257 -12.50 6.77 5.65
CA PHE A 257 -11.90 6.63 4.33
C PHE A 257 -11.33 5.23 4.11
N ASP A 258 -10.64 4.66 5.11
CA ASP A 258 -10.13 3.29 5.02
C ASP A 258 -11.23 2.27 4.76
N ARG A 259 -12.29 2.33 5.58
CA ARG A 259 -13.44 1.44 5.46
C ARG A 259 -14.04 1.51 4.06
N ASP A 260 -14.22 2.72 3.54
CA ASP A 260 -14.87 2.94 2.26
C ASP A 260 -13.92 2.65 1.09
N MET A 261 -12.60 2.83 1.24
CA MET A 261 -11.59 2.33 0.29
C MET A 261 -11.69 0.82 0.11
N ASN A 262 -11.67 0.06 1.21
CA ASN A 262 -11.78 -1.40 1.19
C ASN A 262 -13.13 -1.87 0.61
N ARG A 263 -14.25 -1.24 0.99
CA ARG A 263 -15.58 -1.56 0.42
C ARG A 263 -15.68 -1.23 -1.07
N THR A 264 -14.99 -0.18 -1.50
CA THR A 264 -14.96 0.20 -2.91
C THR A 264 -14.14 -0.81 -3.69
N GLU A 265 -13.05 -1.34 -3.12
CA GLU A 265 -12.31 -2.44 -3.73
C GLU A 265 -13.14 -3.73 -3.79
N ASP A 266 -13.80 -4.15 -2.71
CA ASP A 266 -14.69 -5.32 -2.70
C ASP A 266 -15.77 -5.25 -3.80
N LYS A 267 -16.25 -4.05 -4.09
CA LYS A 267 -17.25 -3.81 -5.14
C LYS A 267 -16.70 -3.86 -6.56
N PHE A 268 -15.47 -3.41 -6.79
CA PHE A 268 -14.90 -3.21 -8.14
C PHE A 268 -13.73 -4.16 -8.48
N GLY A 269 -13.16 -4.85 -7.49
CA GLY A 269 -12.15 -5.90 -7.62
C GLY A 269 -10.86 -5.48 -8.32
N TRP A 270 -10.35 -4.26 -8.08
CA TRP A 270 -9.16 -3.80 -8.78
C TRP A 270 -7.88 -4.51 -8.36
N LEU A 271 -7.79 -5.09 -7.16
CA LEU A 271 -6.61 -5.86 -6.74
C LEU A 271 -6.45 -7.15 -7.55
N ALA A 272 -7.57 -7.80 -7.87
CA ALA A 272 -7.59 -9.00 -8.72
C ALA A 272 -7.51 -8.69 -10.23
N ALA A 273 -7.66 -7.42 -10.62
CA ALA A 273 -7.56 -7.00 -12.00
C ALA A 273 -6.09 -6.99 -12.49
N PRO A 274 -5.86 -7.09 -13.82
CA PRO A 274 -4.54 -6.91 -14.40
C PRO A 274 -3.86 -5.59 -13.98
N PRO A 275 -2.53 -5.46 -14.16
CA PRO A 275 -1.80 -4.24 -13.87
C PRO A 275 -2.45 -3.01 -14.52
N ALA A 276 -2.43 -1.89 -13.79
CA ALA A 276 -3.06 -0.65 -14.24
C ALA A 276 -2.41 -0.08 -15.51
N PHE A 277 -3.21 0.60 -16.33
CA PHE A 277 -2.72 1.46 -17.40
C PHE A 277 -2.55 2.89 -16.89
N VAL A 278 -1.31 3.35 -16.74
CA VAL A 278 -1.00 4.71 -16.26
C VAL A 278 -0.99 5.68 -17.43
N SER A 279 -2.05 6.47 -17.57
CA SER A 279 -2.20 7.45 -18.64
C SER A 279 -1.49 8.78 -18.31
N THR A 280 -1.40 9.18 -17.05
CA THR A 280 -0.79 10.46 -16.65
C THR A 280 0.14 10.28 -15.45
N LYS A 281 1.35 10.86 -15.56
CA LYS A 281 2.34 11.02 -14.48
C LYS A 281 3.04 12.37 -14.66
N HIS A 282 2.29 13.44 -14.46
CA HIS A 282 2.69 14.78 -14.83
C HIS A 282 3.47 15.47 -13.71
N GLU A 283 4.76 15.74 -13.93
CA GLU A 283 5.65 16.28 -12.90
C GLU A 283 5.36 17.73 -12.51
N GLY A 284 4.96 18.58 -13.47
CA GLY A 284 4.64 19.99 -13.19
C GLY A 284 3.38 20.10 -12.34
N ASP A 285 2.27 19.63 -12.91
CA ASP A 285 0.96 19.61 -12.25
C ASP A 285 0.82 18.65 -11.06
N LYS A 286 1.79 17.75 -10.85
CA LYS A 286 1.73 16.70 -9.81
C LYS A 286 0.46 15.83 -9.92
N ILE A 287 0.02 15.56 -11.15
CA ILE A 287 -1.15 14.72 -11.44
C ILE A 287 -0.71 13.30 -11.79
N ILE A 288 -1.35 12.33 -11.15
CA ILE A 288 -1.30 10.92 -11.54
C ILE A 288 -2.71 10.49 -11.96
N ALA A 289 -2.83 9.87 -13.13
CA ALA A 289 -4.07 9.23 -13.55
C ALA A 289 -3.81 7.85 -14.16
N PHE A 290 -4.64 6.88 -13.80
CA PHE A 290 -4.54 5.51 -14.29
C PHE A 290 -5.88 4.78 -14.25
N GLU A 291 -6.01 3.75 -15.07
CA GLU A 291 -7.17 2.86 -15.09
C GLU A 291 -6.77 1.48 -14.57
N ARG A 292 -7.57 0.93 -13.63
CA ARG A 292 -7.42 -0.45 -13.16
C ARG A 292 -8.80 -1.03 -12.84
N GLY A 293 -9.11 -2.23 -13.33
CA GLY A 293 -10.39 -2.89 -13.05
C GLY A 293 -11.62 -2.08 -13.51
N ASN A 294 -11.54 -1.38 -14.65
CA ASN A 294 -12.59 -0.46 -15.14
C ASN A 294 -12.90 0.72 -14.20
N VAL A 295 -11.96 1.08 -13.33
CA VAL A 295 -12.02 2.25 -12.46
C VAL A 295 -10.94 3.23 -12.90
N LEU A 296 -11.31 4.49 -13.06
CA LEU A 296 -10.38 5.59 -13.30
C LEU A 296 -9.99 6.23 -11.96
N PHE A 297 -8.69 6.30 -11.72
CA PHE A 297 -8.12 6.94 -10.54
C PHE A 297 -7.42 8.23 -10.96
N ILE A 298 -7.66 9.31 -10.21
CA ILE A 298 -7.03 10.62 -10.44
C ILE A 298 -6.55 11.18 -9.11
N PHE A 299 -5.24 11.39 -9.00
CA PHE A 299 -4.59 11.96 -7.83
C PHE A 299 -3.99 13.32 -8.18
N ASN A 300 -4.28 14.33 -7.37
CA ASN A 300 -3.60 15.62 -7.39
C ASN A 300 -2.71 15.76 -6.15
N PHE A 301 -1.41 15.53 -6.34
CA PHE A 301 -0.37 15.73 -5.32
C PHE A 301 0.19 17.15 -5.31
N HIS A 302 -0.40 18.10 -6.05
CA HIS A 302 0.09 19.46 -6.04
C HIS A 302 -0.24 20.15 -4.70
N PRO A 303 0.75 20.74 -4.00
CA PRO A 303 0.53 21.30 -2.66
C PRO A 303 -0.40 22.54 -2.65
N SER A 304 -0.43 23.31 -3.74
CA SER A 304 -1.21 24.55 -3.83
C SER A 304 -2.13 24.77 -5.04
N ASN A 305 -2.05 23.95 -6.09
CA ASN A 305 -2.76 24.19 -7.35
C ASN A 305 -3.92 23.23 -7.51
N SER A 306 -4.99 23.79 -8.06
CA SER A 306 -6.19 23.08 -8.43
C SER A 306 -6.49 23.27 -9.90
N TYR A 307 -7.13 22.28 -10.49
CA TYR A 307 -7.32 22.23 -11.93
C TYR A 307 -8.80 22.18 -12.29
N THR A 308 -9.27 23.18 -13.03
CA THR A 308 -10.57 23.15 -13.69
C THR A 308 -10.37 22.62 -15.10
N ASP A 309 -11.32 21.82 -15.57
CA ASP A 309 -11.33 21.24 -16.92
C ASP A 309 -10.02 20.50 -17.27
N TYR A 310 -9.49 19.72 -16.31
CA TYR A 310 -8.30 18.92 -16.53
C TYR A 310 -8.63 17.72 -17.41
N ARG A 311 -7.98 17.59 -18.56
CA ARG A 311 -8.23 16.48 -19.48
C ARG A 311 -7.54 15.21 -19.02
N VAL A 312 -8.29 14.12 -18.95
CA VAL A 312 -7.78 12.79 -18.57
C VAL A 312 -8.14 11.80 -19.67
N GLY A 313 -7.14 11.04 -20.12
CA GLY A 313 -7.31 9.99 -21.12
C GLY A 313 -7.93 8.74 -20.50
N VAL A 314 -8.91 8.15 -21.19
CA VAL A 314 -9.62 6.93 -20.79
C VAL A 314 -9.81 5.98 -21.97
N GLU A 315 -9.77 4.67 -21.71
CA GLU A 315 -9.94 3.67 -22.75
C GLU A 315 -11.39 3.60 -23.24
N LEU A 316 -12.34 3.44 -22.32
CA LEU A 316 -13.75 3.22 -22.65
C LEU A 316 -14.52 4.53 -22.81
N PRO A 317 -15.23 4.74 -23.94
CA PRO A 317 -16.13 5.88 -24.08
C PRO A 317 -17.42 5.64 -23.28
N GLY A 318 -17.97 6.70 -22.71
CA GLY A 318 -19.28 6.70 -22.10
C GLY A 318 -19.41 7.74 -20.99
N LYS A 319 -20.05 7.32 -19.91
CA LYS A 319 -20.38 8.18 -18.77
C LYS A 319 -19.71 7.68 -17.51
N TYR A 320 -18.98 8.55 -16.86
CA TYR A 320 -18.25 8.28 -15.63
C TYR A 320 -18.90 9.00 -14.44
N LYS A 321 -18.88 8.37 -13.27
CA LYS A 321 -19.41 8.92 -12.00
C LYS A 321 -18.41 8.73 -10.86
N ILE A 322 -18.38 9.71 -9.96
CA ILE A 322 -17.61 9.63 -8.72
C ILE A 322 -18.12 8.46 -7.88
N LYS A 323 -17.20 7.61 -7.39
CA LYS A 323 -17.52 6.49 -6.48
C LYS A 323 -16.81 6.56 -5.14
N LEU A 324 -15.62 7.15 -5.12
CA LEU A 324 -14.93 7.52 -3.90
C LEU A 324 -14.25 8.86 -4.15
N ASP A 325 -14.39 9.77 -3.20
CA ASP A 325 -13.84 11.12 -3.26
C ASP A 325 -13.22 11.39 -1.90
N SER A 326 -11.90 11.55 -1.85
CA SER A 326 -11.21 11.78 -0.59
C SER A 326 -11.58 13.14 0.02
N ASP A 327 -12.12 14.07 -0.78
CA ASP A 327 -12.48 15.41 -0.38
C ASP A 327 -13.85 15.49 0.29
N MET A 328 -14.59 14.39 0.44
CA MET A 328 -15.85 14.41 1.19
C MET A 328 -15.63 14.83 2.66
N ALA A 329 -16.58 15.59 3.20
CA ALA A 329 -16.53 16.06 4.60
C ALA A 329 -16.39 14.90 5.62
N GLN A 330 -17.00 13.74 5.36
CA GLN A 330 -16.90 12.56 6.22
C GLN A 330 -15.47 12.00 6.32
N TYR A 331 -14.62 12.29 5.34
CA TYR A 331 -13.21 11.92 5.32
C TYR A 331 -12.29 13.07 5.72
N GLY A 332 -12.84 14.17 6.26
CA GLY A 332 -12.06 15.35 6.64
C GLY A 332 -11.56 16.15 5.44
N GLY A 333 -12.25 16.05 4.30
CA GLY A 333 -12.04 16.93 3.15
C GLY A 333 -12.93 18.18 3.20
N HIS A 334 -12.93 18.95 2.11
CA HIS A 334 -13.56 20.26 2.00
C HIS A 334 -14.88 20.26 1.21
N GLN A 335 -15.35 19.09 0.77
CA GLN A 335 -16.60 18.86 0.06
C GLN A 335 -16.76 19.75 -1.18
N ARG A 336 -15.73 19.82 -2.03
CA ARG A 336 -15.72 20.73 -3.19
C ARG A 336 -16.39 20.16 -4.43
N LEU A 337 -16.65 18.85 -4.48
CA LEU A 337 -17.17 18.16 -5.66
C LEU A 337 -18.66 17.86 -5.54
N ASP A 338 -19.41 18.10 -6.61
CA ASP A 338 -20.81 17.65 -6.73
C ASP A 338 -20.85 16.24 -7.31
N HIS A 339 -21.24 15.28 -6.47
CA HIS A 339 -21.34 13.85 -6.84
C HIS A 339 -22.47 13.55 -7.83
N ASN A 340 -23.36 14.51 -8.09
CA ASN A 340 -24.37 14.41 -9.14
C ASN A 340 -23.84 14.75 -10.54
N THR A 341 -22.62 15.26 -10.65
CA THR A 341 -21.99 15.58 -11.94
C THR A 341 -21.83 14.31 -12.79
N ASP A 342 -22.21 14.36 -14.07
CA ASP A 342 -21.91 13.33 -15.06
C ASP A 342 -20.66 13.73 -15.84
N PHE A 343 -19.64 12.85 -15.87
CA PHE A 343 -18.43 13.06 -16.65
C PHE A 343 -18.55 12.31 -17.97
N PHE A 344 -18.71 13.03 -19.08
CA PHE A 344 -18.84 12.44 -20.41
C PHE A 344 -17.50 12.40 -21.13
N THR A 345 -17.23 11.29 -21.82
CA THR A 345 -16.06 11.17 -22.68
C THR A 345 -16.31 11.77 -24.06
N GLU A 346 -15.27 12.34 -24.64
CA GLU A 346 -15.19 12.73 -26.03
C GLU A 346 -14.22 11.79 -26.79
N PRO A 347 -14.44 11.53 -28.09
CA PRO A 347 -13.52 10.76 -28.92
C PRO A 347 -12.29 11.61 -29.33
N VAL A 348 -11.61 12.15 -28.32
CA VAL A 348 -10.41 12.97 -28.44
C VAL A 348 -9.26 12.18 -27.84
N PRO A 349 -8.35 11.66 -28.68
CA PRO A 349 -7.18 10.92 -28.20
C PRO A 349 -6.31 11.78 -27.29
N PHE A 350 -5.91 11.24 -26.15
CA PHE A 350 -5.09 11.94 -25.16
C PHE A 350 -4.26 10.94 -24.35
N ASN A 351 -2.96 11.20 -24.19
CA ASN A 351 -2.02 10.35 -23.44
C ASN A 351 -2.13 8.84 -23.75
N ASN A 352 -2.13 8.49 -25.04
CA ASN A 352 -2.26 7.12 -25.55
C ASN A 352 -3.61 6.42 -25.30
N CYS A 353 -4.61 7.13 -24.78
CA CYS A 353 -6.00 6.68 -24.75
C CYS A 353 -6.78 7.18 -25.97
N GLN A 354 -7.78 6.42 -26.42
CA GLN A 354 -8.62 6.78 -27.58
C GLN A 354 -9.68 7.84 -27.24
N ASN A 355 -10.11 7.88 -25.98
CA ASN A 355 -11.10 8.83 -25.49
C ASN A 355 -10.51 9.68 -24.36
N SER A 356 -11.15 10.78 -24.06
CA SER A 356 -10.81 11.59 -22.89
C SER A 356 -12.03 12.27 -22.31
N LEU A 357 -11.97 12.63 -21.03
CA LEU A 357 -12.99 13.41 -20.35
C LEU A 357 -12.34 14.60 -19.65
N LEU A 358 -13.13 15.63 -19.37
CA LEU A 358 -12.71 16.78 -18.57
C LEU A 358 -13.14 16.56 -17.13
N VAL A 359 -12.21 16.71 -16.19
CA VAL A 359 -12.50 16.70 -14.76
C VAL A 359 -12.37 18.11 -14.24
N SER A 360 -13.49 18.67 -13.78
CA SER A 360 -13.50 19.96 -13.13
C SER A 360 -13.44 19.74 -11.62
N SER A 361 -12.34 20.14 -10.99
CA SER A 361 -12.38 20.43 -9.56
C SER A 361 -12.95 21.84 -9.39
N CYS A 362 -14.14 22.00 -8.79
CA CYS A 362 -14.75 23.31 -8.62
C CYS A 362 -13.91 24.17 -7.65
N PHE A 363 -13.44 25.35 -8.08
CA PHE A 363 -12.72 26.30 -7.22
C PHE A 363 -13.11 27.77 -7.46
N PRO A 364 -13.30 28.55 -6.39
CA PRO A 364 -12.78 29.90 -6.26
C PRO A 364 -11.46 29.86 -5.47
N THR A 365 -10.38 30.30 -6.12
CA THR A 365 -9.04 30.51 -5.55
C THR A 365 -9.06 31.61 -4.48
N THR A 366 -9.16 31.24 -3.20
CA THR A 366 -8.75 32.14 -2.10
C THR A 366 -8.02 31.46 -0.94
N LYS A 367 -7.88 30.13 -0.92
CA LYS A 367 -7.10 29.43 0.12
C LYS A 367 -6.15 28.39 -0.50
N LYS A 368 -4.88 28.44 -0.07
CA LYS A 368 -3.76 27.58 -0.48
C LYS A 368 -3.94 26.12 0.01
N GLN A 369 -4.94 25.39 -0.47
CA GLN A 369 -5.25 24.01 0.00
C GLN A 369 -5.81 23.17 -1.16
N THR A 370 -5.06 22.20 -1.68
CA THR A 370 -5.38 21.60 -3.00
C THR A 370 -5.11 20.10 -3.17
N GLU A 371 -4.65 19.40 -2.14
CA GLU A 371 -4.52 17.93 -2.23
C GLU A 371 -5.91 17.30 -2.34
N GLN A 372 -6.18 16.69 -3.48
CA GLN A 372 -7.47 16.12 -3.82
C GLN A 372 -7.25 14.81 -4.58
N LEU A 373 -8.15 13.87 -4.34
CA LEU A 373 -8.18 12.59 -5.01
C LEU A 373 -9.60 12.28 -5.40
N LEU A 374 -9.75 11.84 -6.65
CA LEU A 374 -11.02 11.47 -7.22
C LEU A 374 -10.94 10.06 -7.81
N ILE A 375 -11.76 9.15 -7.30
CA ILE A 375 -12.06 7.88 -7.98
C ILE A 375 -13.34 8.06 -8.78
N ILE A 376 -13.22 7.95 -10.10
CA ILE A 376 -14.36 7.99 -11.02
C ILE A 376 -14.51 6.59 -11.63
N HIS A 377 -15.69 5.99 -11.49
CA HIS A 377 -15.99 4.69 -12.10
C HIS A 377 -16.79 4.87 -13.38
N PHE A 378 -16.50 4.03 -14.37
CA PHE A 378 -17.26 3.91 -15.60
C PHE A 378 -18.65 3.33 -15.32
N LEU A 379 -19.72 4.06 -15.64
CA LEU A 379 -21.05 3.46 -15.66
C LEU A 379 -21.30 2.88 -17.05
N LYS A 380 -21.45 1.55 -17.13
CA LYS A 380 -22.04 0.89 -18.29
C LYS A 380 -23.48 1.34 -18.51
#